data_AF-A0ABD6XS13-F1
#
_entry.id   AF-A0ABD6XS13-F1
#
_cell.length_a   1.000
_cell.length_b   1.000
_cell.length_c   1.000
_cell.angle_alpha   90.00
_cell.angle_beta   90.00
_cell.angle_gamma   90.00
#
_symmetry.space_group_name_H-M   'P 1'
#
loop_
_entity.id
_entity.type
_entity.pdbx_description
1 polymer ?
#
loop_
_entity_poly.entity_id
_entity_poly.type
_entity_poly.pdbx_seq_one_letter_code
_entity_poly.pdbx_strand_id
1 'polypeptide(L)' 'MRFIITIFLFVFCAIAISKAIAVIVPVTFFYAIAGFFNINGDEATIDFVLSANILISIIMSVALLWLLKGFFKKH' A
#
# COMPACT_ATOMS: atom_id res chain seq x y z
N MET A 1 20.40 16.24 0.76
CA MET A 1 20.17 15.44 -0.47
C MET A 1 19.67 14.03 -0.19
N ARG A 2 20.33 13.24 0.67
CA ARG A 2 19.95 11.83 0.93
C ARG A 2 18.50 11.64 1.40
N PHE A 3 17.99 12.49 2.29
CA PHE A 3 16.59 12.44 2.77
C PHE A 3 15.54 12.75 1.69
N ILE A 4 15.79 13.75 0.85
CA ILE A 4 14.88 14.13 -0.24
C ILE A 4 14.73 12.97 -1.22
N ILE A 5 15.84 12.31 -1.57
CA ILE A 5 15.85 11.13 -2.45
C ILE A 5 15.03 9.98 -1.85
N THR A 6 15.17 9.72 -0.55
CA THR A 6 14.39 8.66 0.13
C THR A 6 12.89 8.95 0.12
N ILE A 7 12.50 10.22 0.31
CA ILE A 7 11.09 10.62 0.27
C ILE A 7 10.54 10.47 -1.16
N PHE A 8 11.27 10.89 -2.18
CA PHE A 8 10.86 10.68 -3.57
C PHE A 8 10.72 9.19 -3.91
N LEU A 9 11.69 8.37 -3.51
CA LEU A 9 11.65 6.92 -3.71
C LEU A 9 10.45 6.29 -3.00
N PHE A 10 10.14 6.73 -1.77
CA PHE A 10 8.99 6.28 -1.01
C PHE A 10 7.67 6.55 -1.75
N VAL A 11 7.47 7.79 -2.21
CA VAL A 11 6.25 8.20 -2.92
C VAL A 11 6.08 7.41 -4.22
N PHE A 12 7.15 7.27 -5.01
CA PHE A 12 7.10 6.45 -6.22
C PHE A 12 6.78 4.98 -5.94
N CYS A 13 7.38 4.39 -4.90
CA CYS A 13 7.06 3.02 -4.48
C CYS A 13 5.60 2.89 -4.07
N ALA A 14 5.07 3.83 -3.28
CA ALA A 14 3.69 3.79 -2.81
C ALA A 14 2.70 3.85 -3.97
N ILE A 15 2.95 4.71 -4.96
CA ILE A 15 2.12 4.81 -6.17
C ILE A 15 2.19 3.52 -7.00
N ALA A 16 3.39 2.98 -7.20
CA ALA A 16 3.59 1.75 -7.97
C ALA A 16 2.90 0.55 -7.30
N ILE A 17 3.06 0.42 -5.98
CA ILE A 17 2.43 -0.65 -5.20
C ILE A 17 0.91 -0.50 -5.20
N SER A 18 0.38 0.72 -5.04
CA SER A 18 -1.06 0.95 -5.08
C SER A 18 -1.68 0.54 -6.43
N LYS A 19 -1.00 0.82 -7.54
CA LYS A 19 -1.42 0.34 -8.87
C LYS A 19 -1.26 -1.17 -9.02
N ALA A 20 -0.18 -1.74 -8.52
CA ALA A 20 0.04 -3.19 -8.58
C ALA A 20 -1.04 -3.95 -7.79
N ILE A 21 -1.41 -3.47 -6.60
CA ILE A 21 -2.49 -4.04 -5.78
C ILE A 21 -3.82 -3.99 -6.54
N ALA A 22 -4.15 -2.86 -7.17
CA ALA A 22 -5.39 -2.73 -7.95
C ALA A 22 -5.46 -3.70 -9.15
N VAL A 23 -4.32 -4.17 -9.67
CA VAL A 23 -4.24 -5.12 -10.79
C VAL A 23 -4.19 -6.57 -10.30
N ILE A 24 -3.46 -6.84 -9.22
CA ILE A 24 -3.17 -8.20 -8.74
C ILE A 24 -4.25 -8.69 -7.77
N VAL A 25 -4.73 -7.81 -6.89
CA VAL A 25 -5.67 -8.19 -5.83
C VAL A 25 -7.09 -8.01 -6.35
N PRO A 26 -7.90 -9.10 -6.40
CA PRO A 26 -9.30 -8.99 -6.78
C PRO A 26 -10.04 -8.04 -5.85
N VAL A 27 -10.87 -7.14 -6.41
CA VAL A 27 -11.68 -6.20 -5.61
C VAL A 27 -12.59 -6.94 -4.62
N THR A 28 -13.02 -8.15 -4.97
CA THR A 28 -13.78 -9.07 -4.10
C THR A 28 -13.07 -9.42 -2.80
N PHE A 29 -11.74 -9.41 -2.76
CA PHE A 29 -10.97 -9.60 -1.52
C PHE A 29 -11.18 -8.45 -0.55
N PHE A 30 -11.13 -7.20 -1.04
CA PHE A 30 -11.38 -6.03 -0.21
C PHE A 30 -12.84 -5.97 0.26
N TYR A 31 -13.79 -6.37 -0.60
CA TYR A 31 -15.20 -6.50 -0.21
C TYR A 31 -15.43 -7.56 0.86
N ALA A 32 -14.74 -8.71 0.78
CA ALA A 32 -14.81 -9.73 1.83
C ALA A 32 -14.28 -9.23 3.17
N ILE A 33 -13.20 -8.43 3.16
CA ILE A 33 -12.67 -7.79 4.38
C ILE A 33 -13.67 -6.77 4.92
N ALA A 34 -14.25 -5.91 4.07
CA ALA A 34 -15.25 -4.94 4.49
C ALA A 34 -16.46 -5.62 5.17
N GLY A 35 -16.93 -6.74 4.59
CA GLY A 35 -17.97 -7.58 5.17
C GLY A 35 -17.58 -8.19 6.52
N PHE A 36 -16.31 -8.58 6.71
CA PHE A 36 -15.80 -9.05 8.01
C PHE A 36 -15.86 -7.97 9.10
N PHE A 37 -15.63 -6.71 8.73
CA PHE A 37 -15.72 -5.56 9.64
C PHE A 37 -17.14 -4.97 9.75
N ASN A 38 -18.15 -5.63 9.17
CA ASN A 38 -19.55 -5.19 9.18
C ASN A 38 -19.75 -3.79 8.55
N ILE A 39 -18.87 -3.41 7.63
CA ILE A 39 -18.99 -2.17 6.86
C ILE A 39 -20.00 -2.43 5.75
N ASN A 40 -21.26 -2.06 6.02
CA ASN A 40 -22.37 -2.27 5.09
C ASN A 40 -22.80 -0.92 4.52
N GLY A 41 -22.74 -0.77 3.19
CA GLY A 41 -23.10 0.44 2.46
C GLY A 41 -22.14 0.67 1.29
N ASP A 42 -22.67 0.88 0.09
CA ASP A 42 -21.87 0.95 -1.14
C ASP A 42 -20.76 2.01 -1.04
N GLU A 43 -21.08 3.20 -0.53
CA GLU A 43 -20.11 4.29 -0.35
C GLU A 43 -19.06 3.96 0.73
N ALA A 44 -19.49 3.50 1.91
CA ALA A 44 -18.59 3.16 3.01
C ALA A 44 -17.63 2.01 2.67
N THR A 45 -18.10 1.07 1.85
CA THR A 45 -17.32 -0.07 1.38
C THR A 45 -16.24 0.37 0.39
N ILE A 46 -16.57 1.27 -0.55
CA ILE A 46 -15.62 1.84 -1.50
C ILE A 46 -14.55 2.65 -0.78
N ASP A 47 -14.95 3.48 0.19
CA ASP A 47 -14.02 4.27 1.00
C ASP A 47 -13.07 3.39 1.82
N PHE A 48 -13.58 2.28 2.36
CA PHE A 48 -12.77 1.29 3.04
C PHE A 48 -11.76 0.62 2.10
N VAL A 49 -12.20 0.18 0.92
CA VAL A 49 -11.32 -0.45 -0.09
C VAL A 49 -10.20 0.51 -0.49
N LEU A 50 -10.52 1.78 -0.76
CA LEU A 50 -9.55 2.79 -1.13
C LEU A 50 -8.55 3.05 0.01
N SER A 51 -9.05 3.22 1.23
CA SER A 51 -8.24 3.47 2.42
C SER A 51 -7.32 2.29 2.73
N ALA A 52 -7.82 1.06 2.62
CA ALA A 52 -7.04 -0.16 2.81
C ALA A 52 -5.93 -0.29 1.77
N ASN A 53 -6.21 0.01 0.49
CA ASN A 53 -5.19 -0.03 -0.56
C ASN A 53 -4.06 0.98 -0.30
N ILE A 54 -4.40 2.22 0.06
CA ILE A 54 -3.42 3.26 0.40
C ILE A 54 -2.58 2.81 1.60
N LEU A 55 -3.23 2.30 2.65
CA LEU A 55 -2.56 1.85 3.87
C LEU A 55 -1.56 0.72 3.58
N ILE A 56 -1.98 -0.31 2.83
CA ILE A 56 -1.10 -1.44 2.45
C ILE A 56 0.07 -0.93 1.60
N SER A 57 -0.18 -0.01 0.67
CA SER A 57 0.86 0.56 -0.19
C SER A 57 1.93 1.30 0.61
N ILE A 58 1.53 2.06 1.62
CA ILE A 58 2.42 2.73 2.56
C ILE A 58 3.26 1.71 3.34
N ILE A 59 2.61 0.69 3.94
CA ILE A 59 3.28 -0.35 4.74
C ILE A 59 4.31 -1.09 3.88
N MET A 60 3.93 -1.52 2.67
CA MET A 60 4.83 -2.20 1.76
C MET A 60 5.99 -1.30 1.32
N SER A 61 5.74 -0.02 1.06
CA SER A 61 6.80 0.93 0.71
C SER A 61 7.81 1.12 1.85
N VAL A 62 7.34 1.20 3.10
CA VAL A 62 8.23 1.25 4.28
C VAL A 62 9.04 -0.03 4.38
N ALA A 63 8.42 -1.20 4.24
CA ALA A 63 9.10 -2.49 4.28
C ALA A 63 10.17 -2.61 3.19
N LEU A 64 9.87 -2.12 1.98
CA LEU A 64 10.79 -2.15 0.84
C LEU A 64 11.99 -1.22 1.05
N LEU A 65 11.77 -0.02 1.61
CA LEU A 65 12.86 0.87 2.02
C LEU A 65 13.73 0.26 3.13
N TRP A 66 13.10 -0.46 4.08
CA TRP A 66 13.81 -1.13 5.16
C TRP A 66 14.68 -2.27 4.62
N LEU A 67 14.14 -3.08 3.71
CA LEU A 67 14.87 -4.12 2.99
C LEU A 67 16.02 -3.55 2.17
N LEU A 68 15.78 -2.48 1.40
CA LEU A 68 16.84 -1.80 0.65
C LEU A 68 17.94 -1.33 1.58
N LYS A 69 17.59 -0.66 2.69
CA LYS A 69 18.58 -0.18 3.67
C LYS A 69 19.38 -1.33 4.28
N GLY A 70 18.75 -2.47 4.55
CA GLY A 70 19.42 -3.68 5.01
C GLY A 70 20.37 -4.26 3.96
N PHE A 71 19.96 -4.31 2.70
CA PHE A 71 20.75 -4.79 1.58
C PHE A 71 21.99 -3.92 1.32
N PHE A 72 21.82 -2.60 1.28
CA PHE A 72 22.91 -1.63 1.10
C PHE A 72 23.86 -1.50 2.29
N LYS A 73 23.48 -1.99 3.49
CA LYS A 73 24.36 -2.01 4.66
C LYS A 73 25.25 -3.27 4.71
N LYS A 74 24.92 -4.28 3.89
CA LYS A 74 25.61 -5.57 3.84
C LYS A 74 26.68 -5.63 2.74
N HIS A 75 26.65 -4.67 1.81
CA HIS A 75 27.70 -4.38 0.82
C HIS A 75 28.50 -3.15 1.26
#